data_AF-A0A317JQM7-F1
#
_entry.id   AF-A0A317JQM7-F1
#
_cell.length_a   1.000
_cell.length_b   1.000
_cell.length_c   1.000
_cell.angle_alpha   90.00
_cell.angle_beta   90.00
_cell.angle_gamma   90.00
#
_symmetry.space_group_name_H-M   'P 1'
#
loop_
_entity.id
_entity.type
_entity.pdbx_description
1 polymer ?
#
loop_
_entity_poly.entity_id
_entity_poly.type
_entity_poly.pdbx_seq_one_letter_code
_entity_poly.pdbx_strand_id
1 'polypeptide(L)'
;MKKFLFGLAILLITSFSASAQKANHHDFKKDNRDIRMDKRDAHADRKDIHKDTKDIRNDKRDRNEDRKDMQADRKDIRKDEKDIKEDRKDGNSQELAKDKSDLKKDRNDLSSDKRDVKKDDKDIRTDEKDRRKDAKDVKDDKRDLDKDGKDHRKDGN
;
A
#
# COMPACT_ATOMS: atom_id res chain seq x y z
N MET A 1 65.18 38.46 -67.84
CA MET A 1 64.97 37.13 -67.24
C MET A 1 63.85 37.28 -66.21
N LYS A 2 62.61 36.84 -66.53
CA LYS A 2 61.98 35.58 -66.05
C LYS A 2 61.97 35.49 -64.50
N LYS A 3 60.90 35.35 -63.71
CA LYS A 3 59.43 35.20 -63.82
C LYS A 3 58.83 35.42 -62.41
N PHE A 4 57.57 35.87 -62.34
CA PHE A 4 56.50 35.69 -61.33
C PHE A 4 56.73 34.82 -60.07
N LEU A 5 56.15 35.17 -58.90
CA LEU A 5 54.82 34.68 -58.43
C LEU A 5 54.47 35.12 -56.99
N PHE A 6 53.15 35.10 -56.76
CA PHE A 6 52.34 35.46 -55.59
C PHE A 6 52.69 34.77 -54.27
N GLY A 7 52.32 35.41 -53.15
CA GLY A 7 52.29 34.79 -51.81
C GLY A 7 51.46 35.57 -50.78
N LEU A 8 50.14 35.51 -50.92
CA LEU A 8 49.13 35.94 -49.94
C LEU A 8 48.99 34.85 -48.86
N ALA A 9 49.07 35.18 -47.57
CA ALA A 9 48.56 34.32 -46.49
C ALA A 9 48.27 35.13 -45.21
N ILE A 10 47.11 35.80 -45.19
CA ILE A 10 46.41 36.12 -43.95
C ILE A 10 45.70 34.83 -43.54
N LEU A 11 46.04 34.25 -42.39
CA LEU A 11 45.27 33.14 -41.83
C LEU A 11 45.02 33.37 -40.33
N LEU A 12 44.13 34.31 -40.06
CA LEU A 12 43.32 34.34 -38.84
C LEU A 12 42.17 33.35 -39.03
N ILE A 13 42.29 32.13 -38.50
CA ILE A 13 41.11 31.36 -38.10
C ILE A 13 41.41 30.74 -36.74
N THR A 14 40.85 31.38 -35.72
CA THR A 14 40.57 30.85 -34.40
C THR A 14 39.90 29.47 -34.52
N SER A 15 40.59 28.41 -34.14
CA SER A 15 39.99 27.10 -33.93
C SER A 15 39.13 27.13 -32.66
N PHE A 16 37.90 27.62 -32.82
CA PHE A 16 36.82 27.47 -31.86
C PHE A 16 36.56 25.98 -31.64
N SER A 17 36.70 25.52 -30.40
CA SER A 17 36.49 24.15 -29.96
C SER A 17 35.11 23.62 -30.37
N ALA A 18 35.08 22.71 -31.35
CA ALA A 18 33.85 22.01 -31.76
C ALA A 18 33.86 20.56 -31.24
N SER A 19 33.77 20.37 -29.93
CA SER A 19 33.48 19.05 -29.35
C SER A 19 32.86 19.16 -27.95
N ALA A 20 31.69 19.81 -27.83
CA ALA A 20 30.94 19.85 -26.57
C ALA A 20 29.43 19.61 -26.72
N GLN A 21 28.93 19.18 -27.89
CA GLN A 21 27.49 19.06 -28.15
C GLN A 21 26.95 17.62 -28.20
N LYS A 22 27.76 16.59 -27.89
CA LYS A 22 27.31 15.18 -27.93
C LYS A 22 26.93 14.57 -26.59
N ALA A 23 27.19 15.25 -25.46
CA ALA A 23 26.80 14.75 -24.14
C ALA A 23 25.33 15.05 -23.78
N ASN A 24 24.81 16.21 -24.20
CA ASN A 24 23.54 16.72 -23.67
C ASN A 24 22.29 15.99 -24.22
N HIS A 25 22.34 15.37 -25.41
CA HIS A 25 21.14 14.71 -25.96
C HIS A 25 20.86 13.32 -25.37
N HIS A 26 21.85 12.70 -24.71
CA HIS A 26 21.67 11.37 -24.12
C HIS A 26 20.98 11.44 -22.74
N ASP A 27 21.24 12.50 -21.96
CA ASP A 27 20.61 12.73 -20.66
C ASP A 27 19.11 13.03 -20.78
N PHE A 28 18.68 13.96 -21.65
CA PHE A 28 17.24 14.29 -21.78
C PHE A 28 16.30 13.11 -22.11
N LYS A 29 16.78 12.09 -22.82
CA LYS A 29 15.99 10.89 -23.14
C LYS A 29 15.91 9.92 -21.96
N LYS A 30 16.94 9.93 -21.11
CA LYS A 30 16.98 9.16 -19.87
C LYS A 30 16.11 9.83 -18.81
N ASP A 31 16.23 11.15 -18.64
CA ASP A 31 15.40 11.93 -17.71
C ASP A 31 13.91 11.83 -18.04
N ASN A 32 13.55 11.90 -19.33
CA ASN A 32 12.15 11.70 -19.73
C ASN A 32 11.64 10.27 -19.52
N ARG A 33 12.53 9.28 -19.49
CA ARG A 33 12.17 7.90 -19.15
C ARG A 33 11.97 7.78 -17.65
N ASP A 34 12.87 8.35 -16.86
CA ASP A 34 12.86 8.29 -15.39
C ASP A 34 11.61 9.03 -14.85
N ILE A 35 11.31 10.25 -15.34
CA ILE A 35 10.06 10.97 -15.06
C ILE A 35 8.80 10.14 -15.38
N ARG A 36 8.82 9.33 -16.44
CA ARG A 36 7.68 8.47 -16.80
C ARG A 36 7.55 7.27 -15.86
N MET A 37 8.67 6.73 -15.40
CA MET A 37 8.70 5.62 -14.44
C MET A 37 8.17 6.12 -13.09
N ASP A 38 8.72 7.20 -12.53
CA ASP A 38 8.27 7.76 -11.25
C ASP A 38 6.78 8.14 -11.26
N LYS A 39 6.27 8.65 -12.39
CA LYS A 39 4.83 8.91 -12.53
C LYS A 39 3.99 7.64 -12.52
N ARG A 40 4.50 6.57 -13.11
CA ARG A 40 3.81 5.28 -13.17
C ARG A 40 3.82 4.62 -11.80
N ASP A 41 4.95 4.65 -11.12
CA ASP A 41 5.16 4.04 -9.82
C ASP A 41 4.31 4.77 -8.77
N ALA A 42 4.37 6.10 -8.71
CA ALA A 42 3.50 6.90 -7.86
C ALA A 42 2.00 6.73 -8.16
N HIS A 43 1.63 6.32 -9.38
CA HIS A 43 0.24 5.98 -9.71
C HIS A 43 -0.14 4.57 -9.27
N ALA A 44 0.78 3.62 -9.35
CA ALA A 44 0.59 2.27 -8.83
C ALA A 44 0.43 2.30 -7.31
N ASP A 45 1.34 2.95 -6.59
CA ASP A 45 1.30 3.07 -5.13
C ASP A 45 0.01 3.75 -4.64
N ARG A 46 -0.49 4.76 -5.38
CA ARG A 46 -1.79 5.39 -5.05
C ARG A 46 -2.97 4.43 -5.18
N LYS A 47 -2.92 3.50 -6.15
CA LYS A 47 -3.95 2.46 -6.28
C LYS A 47 -3.84 1.45 -5.15
N ASP A 48 -2.63 1.07 -4.76
CA ASP A 48 -2.39 0.13 -3.68
C ASP A 48 -2.85 0.72 -2.33
N ILE A 49 -2.51 2.00 -2.05
CA ILE A 49 -3.07 2.76 -0.92
C ILE A 49 -4.60 2.73 -0.89
N HIS A 50 -5.25 2.91 -2.05
CA HIS A 50 -6.71 2.90 -2.13
C HIS A 50 -7.28 1.51 -1.83
N LYS A 51 -6.62 0.46 -2.33
CA LYS A 51 -6.99 -0.93 -2.09
C LYS A 51 -6.86 -1.27 -0.60
N ASP A 52 -5.69 -1.03 0.00
CA ASP A 52 -5.44 -1.28 1.43
C ASP A 52 -6.41 -0.50 2.31
N THR A 53 -6.77 0.73 1.91
CA THR A 53 -7.76 1.53 2.66
C THR A 53 -9.15 0.90 2.61
N LYS A 54 -9.52 0.27 1.49
CA LYS A 54 -10.79 -0.46 1.35
C LYS A 54 -10.76 -1.75 2.16
N ASP A 55 -9.66 -2.49 2.10
CA ASP A 55 -9.50 -3.77 2.79
C ASP A 55 -9.54 -3.55 4.31
N ILE A 56 -8.78 -2.59 4.85
CA ILE A 56 -8.87 -2.14 6.27
C ILE A 56 -10.31 -1.78 6.68
N ARG A 57 -11.10 -1.18 5.79
CA ARG A 57 -12.47 -0.80 6.09
C ARG A 57 -13.38 -2.02 6.23
N ASN A 58 -13.20 -3.01 5.36
CA ASN A 58 -13.95 -4.25 5.38
C ASN A 58 -13.58 -5.05 6.64
N ASP A 59 -12.31 -5.27 6.91
CA ASP A 59 -11.86 -5.98 8.11
C ASP A 59 -12.33 -5.30 9.40
N LYS A 60 -12.38 -3.96 9.43
CA LYS A 60 -12.95 -3.23 10.58
C LYS A 60 -14.44 -3.47 10.74
N ARG A 61 -15.17 -3.66 9.65
CA ARG A 61 -16.59 -3.97 9.68
C ARG A 61 -16.80 -5.40 10.15
N ASP A 62 -16.11 -6.36 9.57
CA ASP A 62 -16.21 -7.79 9.87
C ASP A 62 -15.88 -8.02 11.35
N ARG A 63 -14.74 -7.51 11.83
CA ARG A 63 -14.38 -7.51 13.26
C ARG A 63 -15.45 -6.91 14.18
N ASN A 64 -16.20 -5.89 13.72
CA ASN A 64 -17.27 -5.31 14.53
C ASN A 64 -18.53 -6.17 14.52
N GLU A 65 -18.78 -6.91 13.45
CA GLU A 65 -19.85 -7.91 13.35
C GLU A 65 -19.51 -9.09 14.29
N ASP A 66 -18.31 -9.68 14.18
CA ASP A 66 -17.85 -10.74 15.09
C ASP A 66 -17.94 -10.33 16.56
N ARG A 67 -17.60 -9.08 16.90
CA ARG A 67 -17.70 -8.59 18.30
C ARG A 67 -19.14 -8.55 18.80
N LYS A 68 -20.12 -8.31 17.93
CA LYS A 68 -21.54 -8.36 18.29
C LYS A 68 -22.00 -9.80 18.48
N ASP A 69 -21.55 -10.70 17.61
CA ASP A 69 -21.87 -12.12 17.68
C ASP A 69 -21.30 -12.72 18.97
N MET A 70 -20.03 -12.43 19.30
CA MET A 70 -19.44 -12.74 20.60
C MET A 70 -20.24 -12.20 21.80
N GLN A 71 -20.93 -11.07 21.64
CA GLN A 71 -21.76 -10.52 22.70
C GLN A 71 -23.10 -11.27 22.81
N ALA A 72 -23.67 -11.71 21.70
CA ALA A 72 -24.84 -12.58 21.64
C ALA A 72 -24.53 -13.95 22.28
N ASP A 73 -23.48 -14.64 21.83
CA ASP A 73 -23.07 -15.94 22.38
C ASP A 73 -22.83 -15.87 23.89
N ARG A 74 -22.23 -14.79 24.38
CA ARG A 74 -22.04 -14.60 25.84
C ARG A 74 -23.34 -14.38 26.61
N LYS A 75 -24.41 -13.91 25.97
CA LYS A 75 -25.73 -13.82 26.59
C LYS A 75 -26.39 -15.20 26.60
N ASP A 76 -26.30 -15.91 25.48
CA ASP A 76 -26.90 -17.24 25.33
C ASP A 76 -26.23 -18.26 26.26
N ILE A 77 -24.89 -18.27 26.33
CA ILE A 77 -24.12 -19.04 27.34
C ILE A 77 -24.62 -18.78 28.76
N ARG A 78 -24.89 -17.53 29.14
CA ARG A 78 -25.35 -17.20 30.51
C ARG A 78 -26.77 -17.70 30.74
N LYS A 79 -27.60 -17.68 29.71
CA LYS A 79 -28.97 -18.18 29.75
C LYS A 79 -28.95 -19.69 29.91
N ASP A 80 -28.22 -20.41 29.05
CA ASP A 80 -28.10 -21.85 29.12
C ASP A 80 -27.49 -22.32 30.45
N GLU A 81 -26.52 -21.60 31.00
CA GLU A 81 -25.98 -21.90 32.34
C GLU A 81 -27.02 -21.74 33.46
N LYS A 82 -27.96 -20.80 33.31
CA LYS A 82 -29.07 -20.62 34.24
C LYS A 82 -30.11 -21.73 34.09
N ASP A 83 -30.48 -22.04 32.85
CA ASP A 83 -31.51 -23.05 32.53
C ASP A 83 -31.01 -24.45 32.96
N ILE A 84 -29.75 -24.80 32.68
CA ILE A 84 -29.07 -26.02 33.20
C ILE A 84 -29.16 -26.14 34.73
N LYS A 85 -29.05 -25.02 35.44
CA LYS A 85 -29.10 -25.01 36.91
C LYS A 85 -30.53 -25.24 37.41
N GLU A 86 -31.52 -24.72 36.70
CA GLU A 86 -32.95 -24.91 37.00
C GLU A 86 -33.37 -26.34 36.67
N ASP A 87 -33.09 -26.83 35.47
CA ASP A 87 -33.43 -28.19 35.04
C ASP A 87 -32.79 -29.28 35.92
N ARG A 88 -31.57 -29.03 36.42
CA ARG A 88 -30.92 -29.96 37.37
C ARG A 88 -31.68 -30.03 38.69
N LYS A 89 -32.27 -28.93 39.16
CA LYS A 89 -33.07 -28.92 40.39
C LYS A 89 -34.41 -29.60 40.16
N ASP A 90 -35.01 -29.38 39.00
CA ASP A 90 -36.35 -29.87 38.67
C ASP A 90 -36.32 -31.33 38.15
N GLY A 91 -35.15 -31.88 37.89
CA GLY A 91 -34.96 -33.26 37.41
C GLY A 91 -35.28 -33.45 35.93
N ASN A 92 -35.41 -32.36 35.17
CA ASN A 92 -35.74 -32.39 33.75
C ASN A 92 -34.52 -32.79 32.90
N SER A 93 -34.31 -34.10 32.76
CA SER A 93 -33.12 -34.63 32.09
C SER A 93 -33.06 -34.34 30.59
N GLN A 94 -34.22 -34.11 29.94
CA GLN A 94 -34.28 -33.84 28.50
C GLN A 94 -33.87 -32.39 28.18
N GLU A 95 -34.46 -31.40 28.86
CA GLU A 95 -34.05 -29.99 28.67
C GLU A 95 -32.59 -29.78 29.13
N LEU A 96 -32.17 -30.43 30.23
CA LEU A 96 -30.78 -30.39 30.67
C LEU A 96 -29.78 -30.87 29.59
N ALA A 97 -30.15 -31.87 28.80
CA ALA A 97 -29.31 -32.38 27.73
C ALA A 97 -29.24 -31.40 26.55
N LYS A 98 -30.37 -30.74 26.26
CA LYS A 98 -30.49 -29.73 25.21
C LYS A 98 -29.71 -28.47 25.55
N ASP A 99 -29.90 -27.90 26.74
CA ASP A 99 -29.17 -26.71 27.16
C ASP A 99 -27.65 -26.95 27.22
N LYS A 100 -27.21 -28.15 27.62
CA LYS A 100 -25.78 -28.51 27.54
C LYS A 100 -25.25 -28.57 26.11
N SER A 101 -26.09 -29.02 25.18
CA SER A 101 -25.74 -29.05 23.76
C SER A 101 -25.66 -27.63 23.19
N ASP A 102 -26.62 -26.78 23.52
CA ASP A 102 -26.67 -25.39 23.04
C ASP A 102 -25.51 -24.58 23.65
N LEU A 103 -25.25 -24.71 24.95
CA LEU A 103 -24.08 -24.14 25.63
C LEU A 103 -22.76 -24.52 24.96
N LYS A 104 -22.67 -25.76 24.44
CA LYS A 104 -21.49 -26.22 23.72
C LYS A 104 -21.36 -25.55 22.35
N LYS A 105 -22.47 -25.32 21.63
CA LYS A 105 -22.46 -24.61 20.35
C LYS A 105 -22.04 -23.16 20.56
N ASP A 106 -22.68 -22.44 21.47
CA ASP A 106 -22.37 -21.02 21.73
C ASP A 106 -20.91 -20.83 22.17
N ARG A 107 -20.34 -21.79 22.90
CA ARG A 107 -18.90 -21.74 23.26
C ARG A 107 -17.98 -21.96 22.07
N ASN A 108 -18.38 -22.79 21.11
CA ASN A 108 -17.63 -22.99 19.87
C ASN A 108 -17.74 -21.78 18.95
N ASP A 109 -18.93 -21.21 18.83
CA ASP A 109 -19.21 -20.00 18.04
C ASP A 109 -18.40 -18.82 18.61
N LEU A 110 -18.46 -18.62 19.93
CA LEU A 110 -17.63 -17.61 20.63
C LEU A 110 -16.13 -17.84 20.44
N SER A 111 -15.70 -19.09 20.26
CA SER A 111 -14.30 -19.40 19.96
C SER A 111 -13.93 -19.13 18.50
N SER A 112 -14.87 -19.22 17.58
CA SER A 112 -14.69 -18.96 16.15
C SER A 112 -14.60 -17.45 15.93
N ASP A 113 -15.57 -16.67 16.43
CA ASP A 113 -15.56 -15.21 16.33
C ASP A 113 -14.29 -14.59 16.93
N LYS A 114 -13.77 -15.16 18.03
CA LYS A 114 -12.48 -14.72 18.61
C LYS A 114 -11.31 -14.92 17.66
N ARG A 115 -11.32 -15.98 16.85
CA ARG A 115 -10.27 -16.24 15.85
C ARG A 115 -10.42 -15.29 14.68
N ASP A 116 -11.65 -15.03 14.26
CA ASP A 116 -11.95 -14.12 13.15
C ASP A 116 -11.57 -12.68 13.50
N VAL A 117 -11.95 -12.18 14.68
CA VAL A 117 -11.47 -10.89 15.21
C VAL A 117 -9.95 -10.78 15.21
N LYS A 118 -9.25 -11.87 15.58
CA LYS A 118 -7.78 -11.89 15.63
C LYS A 118 -7.17 -11.88 14.22
N LYS A 119 -7.83 -12.52 13.26
CA LYS A 119 -7.43 -12.54 11.86
C LYS A 119 -7.61 -11.15 11.26
N ASP A 120 -8.76 -10.53 11.42
CA ASP A 120 -9.05 -9.18 10.94
C ASP A 120 -8.08 -8.15 11.56
N ASP A 121 -7.79 -8.25 12.85
CA ASP A 121 -6.79 -7.38 13.50
C ASP A 121 -5.37 -7.57 12.92
N LYS A 122 -5.05 -8.75 12.38
CA LYS A 122 -3.76 -9.01 11.72
C LYS A 122 -3.76 -8.48 10.29
N ASP A 123 -4.85 -8.66 9.57
CA ASP A 123 -5.00 -8.22 8.18
C ASP A 123 -4.97 -6.67 8.13
N ILE A 124 -5.74 -6.00 9.00
CA ILE A 124 -5.68 -4.53 9.21
C ILE A 124 -4.24 -4.04 9.46
N ARG A 125 -3.47 -4.74 10.30
CA ARG A 125 -2.08 -4.33 10.61
C ARG A 125 -1.16 -4.48 9.41
N THR A 126 -1.40 -5.48 8.58
CA THR A 126 -0.62 -5.74 7.37
C THR A 126 -0.91 -4.64 6.35
N ASP A 127 -2.18 -4.38 6.05
CA ASP A 127 -2.60 -3.33 5.14
C ASP A 127 -2.19 -1.94 5.63
N GLU A 128 -2.22 -1.67 6.95
CA GLU A 128 -1.73 -0.41 7.49
C GLU A 128 -0.22 -0.21 7.28
N LYS A 129 0.55 -1.31 7.27
CA LYS A 129 1.98 -1.27 7.03
C LYS A 129 2.28 -1.07 5.54
N ASP A 130 1.57 -1.78 4.67
CA ASP A 130 1.75 -1.70 3.22
C ASP A 130 1.34 -0.31 2.73
N ARG A 131 0.17 0.19 3.11
CA ARG A 131 -0.24 1.58 2.86
C ARG A 131 0.77 2.63 3.32
N ARG A 132 1.44 2.41 4.46
CA ARG A 132 2.49 3.35 4.95
C ARG A 132 3.73 3.31 4.07
N LYS A 133 4.08 2.14 3.55
CA LYS A 133 5.19 1.97 2.62
C LYS A 133 4.87 2.66 1.31
N ASP A 134 3.73 2.37 0.71
CA ASP A 134 3.29 2.97 -0.56
C ASP A 134 3.17 4.50 -0.43
N ALA A 135 2.68 5.00 0.70
CA ALA A 135 2.62 6.45 0.95
C ALA A 135 4.02 7.09 1.02
N LYS A 136 5.02 6.34 1.46
CA LYS A 136 6.42 6.79 1.46
C LYS A 136 6.99 6.75 0.03
N ASP A 137 6.72 5.69 -0.70
CA ASP A 137 7.20 5.50 -2.08
C ASP A 137 6.64 6.62 -2.99
N VAL A 138 5.33 6.92 -2.91
CA VAL A 138 4.72 8.10 -3.58
C VAL A 138 5.42 9.43 -3.23
N LYS A 139 5.86 9.58 -1.98
CA LYS A 139 6.53 10.82 -1.53
C LYS A 139 7.94 10.92 -2.10
N ASP A 140 8.64 9.79 -2.22
CA ASP A 140 9.99 9.74 -2.76
C ASP A 140 9.95 9.93 -4.28
N ASP A 141 9.05 9.26 -5.01
CA ASP A 141 8.81 9.48 -6.45
C ASP A 141 8.46 10.94 -6.75
N LYS A 142 7.61 11.56 -5.91
CA LYS A 142 7.29 12.98 -6.07
C LYS A 142 8.52 13.86 -5.90
N ARG A 143 9.43 13.51 -5.00
CA ARG A 143 10.67 14.27 -4.78
C ARG A 143 11.61 14.14 -5.96
N ASP A 144 11.70 12.96 -6.55
CA ASP A 144 12.57 12.71 -7.70
C ASP A 144 12.02 13.41 -8.95
N LEU A 145 10.70 13.35 -9.18
CA LEU A 145 10.02 14.19 -10.17
C LEU A 145 10.27 15.69 -10.00
N ASP A 146 10.28 16.19 -8.76
CA ASP A 146 10.58 17.59 -8.46
C ASP A 146 12.05 17.96 -8.73
N LYS A 147 12.99 17.02 -8.61
CA LYS A 147 14.41 17.22 -8.96
C LYS A 147 14.61 17.19 -10.47
N ASP A 148 14.12 16.16 -11.14
CA ASP A 148 14.23 16.00 -12.59
C ASP A 148 13.57 17.19 -13.30
N GLY A 149 12.42 17.64 -12.80
CA GLY A 149 11.75 18.83 -13.31
C GLY A 149 12.53 20.13 -13.12
N LYS A 150 13.42 20.23 -12.12
CA LYS A 150 14.32 21.38 -11.92
C LYS A 150 15.54 21.29 -12.83
N ASP A 151 16.14 20.12 -12.97
CA ASP A 151 17.35 19.94 -13.77
C ASP A 151 17.02 20.10 -15.27
N HIS A 152 15.89 19.55 -15.73
CA HIS A 152 15.39 19.78 -17.09
C HIS A 152 15.10 21.28 -17.39
N ARG A 153 14.80 22.11 -16.39
CA ARG A 153 14.63 23.57 -16.56
C ARG A 153 15.97 24.31 -16.64
N LYS A 154 17.02 23.81 -15.99
CA LYS A 154 18.36 24.42 -16.02
C LYS A 154 19.08 24.11 -17.32
N ASP A 155 18.92 22.89 -17.84
CA ASP A 155 19.62 22.45 -19.05
C ASP A 155 18.93 22.90 -20.35
N GLY A 156 17.69 23.39 -20.24
CA GLY A 156 16.91 23.94 -21.35
C GLY A 156 17.00 25.46 -21.54
N ASN A 157 17.84 26.16 -20.76
CA ASN A 157 18.03 27.62 -20.83
C ASN A 157 19.48 28.00 -21.18
#